data_AF-A0A7S3RMX3-F1
#
_entry.id   AF-A0A7S3RMX3-F1
#
_cell.length_a   1.000
_cell.length_b   1.000
_cell.length_c   1.000
_cell.angle_alpha   90.00
_cell.angle_beta   90.00
_cell.angle_gamma   90.00
#
_symmetry.space_group_name_H-M   'P 1'
#
loop_
_entity.id
_entity.type
_entity.pdbx_description
1 polymer ?
#
loop_
_entity_poly.entity_id
_entity_poly.type
_entity_poly.pdbx_seq_one_letter_code
_entity_poly.pdbx_strand_id
1 'polypeptide(L)'
;LEWSVCTPVLAIVGCSGCKTADGTEIEHRLYGSAFNIGASCFAAWAGSVTTNLPAAWCLWICAWITHVLACWEHLPFAWKIRHARCGGVNRAVMICIFMGINTLYGIVYSFSLFDCISPMVEQRLWIFADVSAKFLRAVLLQALRHKDDQDLVERIREAAFEAEVKAKRI
;
A
#
# COMPACT_ATOMS: atom_id res chain seq x y z
N LEU A 1 -15.69 -7.32 5.27
CA LEU A 1 -16.01 -5.95 5.77
C LEU A 1 -14.78 -5.19 6.26
N GLU A 2 -13.93 -5.79 7.11
CA GLU A 2 -12.71 -5.11 7.58
C GLU A 2 -11.81 -4.65 6.43
N TRP A 3 -11.49 -5.55 5.49
CA TRP A 3 -10.57 -5.26 4.38
C TRP A 3 -11.08 -4.20 3.39
N SER A 4 -12.40 -4.08 3.19
CA SER A 4 -12.97 -3.03 2.32
C SER A 4 -12.78 -1.61 2.87
N VAL A 5 -12.47 -1.47 4.16
CA VAL A 5 -12.19 -0.17 4.80
C VAL A 5 -10.70 0.01 5.05
N CYS A 6 -10.04 -0.99 5.66
CA CYS A 6 -8.64 -0.87 6.05
C CYS A 6 -7.68 -0.84 4.85
N THR A 7 -7.92 -1.67 3.83
CA THR A 7 -6.97 -1.83 2.72
C THR A 7 -6.85 -0.56 1.86
N PRO A 8 -7.94 0.16 1.51
CA PRO A 8 -7.87 1.48 0.86
C PRO A 8 -7.12 2.53 1.69
N VAL A 9 -7.37 2.60 2.99
CA VAL A 9 -6.67 3.55 3.88
C VAL A 9 -5.19 3.25 3.92
N LEU A 10 -4.81 1.99 4.06
CA LEU A 10 -3.41 1.57 4.05
C LEU A 10 -2.75 1.93 2.71
N ALA A 11 -3.45 1.76 1.57
CA ALA A 11 -2.96 2.15 0.25
C ALA A 11 -2.57 3.63 0.16
N ILE A 12 -3.41 4.51 0.72
CA ILE A 12 -3.16 5.97 0.77
C ILE A 12 -2.04 6.29 1.75
N VAL A 13 -2.13 5.80 2.99
CA VAL A 13 -1.22 6.14 4.08
C VAL A 13 0.23 5.75 3.79
N GLY A 14 0.46 4.62 3.10
CA GLY A 14 1.82 4.23 2.71
C GLY A 14 2.50 5.19 1.73
N CYS A 15 1.75 6.11 1.14
CA CYS A 15 2.23 7.10 0.18
C CYS A 15 2.19 8.54 0.75
N SER A 16 1.63 8.70 1.96
CA SER A 16 1.56 10.00 2.66
C SER A 16 2.95 10.54 2.97
N GLY A 17 3.11 11.86 2.79
CA GLY A 17 4.37 12.58 3.01
C GLY A 17 5.40 12.46 1.88
N CYS A 18 5.10 11.73 0.79
CA CYS A 18 5.95 11.76 -0.40
C CYS A 18 5.66 13.02 -1.23
N LYS A 19 6.72 13.76 -1.55
CA LYS A 19 6.72 14.79 -2.59
C LYS A 19 7.56 14.29 -3.76
N THR A 20 7.10 14.51 -4.98
CA THR A 20 7.93 14.30 -6.17
C THR A 20 9.11 15.27 -6.17
N ALA A 21 10.10 15.05 -7.04
CA ALA A 21 11.29 15.90 -7.14
C ALA A 21 10.97 17.38 -7.45
N ASP A 22 9.80 17.65 -8.02
CA ASP A 22 9.24 18.98 -8.31
C ASP A 22 8.44 19.59 -7.14
N GLY A 23 8.32 18.87 -6.01
CA GLY A 23 7.60 19.34 -4.83
C GLY A 23 6.08 19.14 -4.86
N THR A 24 5.51 18.52 -5.91
CA THR A 24 4.07 18.22 -5.93
C THR A 24 3.71 17.10 -4.97
N GLU A 25 2.62 17.29 -4.23
CA GLU A 25 2.09 16.27 -3.33
C GLU A 25 1.40 15.18 -4.13
N ILE A 26 1.75 13.92 -3.81
CA ILE A 26 1.37 12.80 -4.65
C ILE A 26 0.05 12.14 -4.22
N GLU A 27 -0.56 12.63 -3.12
CA GLU A 27 -1.71 11.99 -2.47
C GLU A 27 -2.93 11.88 -3.40
N HIS A 28 -3.16 12.87 -4.27
CA HIS A 28 -4.31 12.87 -5.18
C HIS A 28 -4.27 11.78 -6.25
N ARG A 29 -3.08 11.27 -6.61
CA ARG A 29 -2.94 10.28 -7.69
C ARG A 29 -3.33 8.86 -7.28
N LEU A 30 -3.60 8.63 -6.00
CA LEU A 30 -3.85 7.27 -5.47
C LEU A 30 -5.27 7.06 -4.95
N TYR A 31 -6.12 8.08 -4.97
CA TYR A 31 -7.54 7.90 -4.61
C TYR A 31 -8.25 6.94 -5.55
N GLY A 32 -7.93 6.98 -6.86
CA GLY A 32 -8.43 6.01 -7.84
C GLY A 32 -8.04 4.58 -7.47
N SER A 33 -6.78 4.37 -7.13
CA SER A 33 -6.26 3.04 -6.75
C SER A 33 -6.87 2.55 -5.45
N ALA A 34 -6.98 3.43 -4.45
CA ALA A 34 -7.61 3.11 -3.17
C ALA A 34 -9.10 2.75 -3.35
N PHE A 35 -9.81 3.45 -4.25
CA PHE A 35 -11.17 3.10 -4.63
C PHE A 35 -11.22 1.72 -5.29
N ASN A 36 -10.34 1.44 -6.25
CA ASN A 36 -10.26 0.14 -6.93
C ASN A 36 -9.96 -1.01 -5.95
N ILE A 37 -9.10 -0.79 -4.94
CA ILE A 37 -8.83 -1.74 -3.86
C ILE A 37 -10.07 -1.95 -2.99
N GLY A 38 -10.80 -0.88 -2.66
CA GLY A 38 -12.04 -0.97 -1.87
C GLY A 38 -13.10 -1.75 -2.62
N ALA A 39 -13.26 -1.45 -3.91
CA ALA A 39 -14.16 -2.14 -4.82
C ALA A 39 -13.79 -3.62 -4.97
N SER A 40 -12.49 -3.96 -5.08
CA SER A 40 -12.04 -5.35 -5.17
C SER A 40 -12.39 -6.14 -3.91
N CYS A 41 -12.09 -5.58 -2.74
CA CYS A 41 -12.41 -6.19 -1.44
C CYS A 41 -13.93 -6.37 -1.25
N PHE A 42 -14.72 -5.37 -1.65
CA PHE A 42 -16.17 -5.43 -1.54
C PHE A 42 -16.77 -6.46 -2.50
N ALA A 43 -16.31 -6.49 -3.76
CA ALA A 43 -16.77 -7.46 -4.75
C ALA A 43 -16.40 -8.90 -4.36
N ALA A 44 -15.18 -9.13 -3.83
CA ALA A 44 -14.78 -10.44 -3.34
C ALA A 44 -15.66 -10.92 -2.18
N TRP A 45 -15.92 -10.04 -1.19
CA TRP A 45 -16.85 -10.35 -0.10
C TRP A 45 -18.28 -10.59 -0.57
N ALA A 46 -18.80 -9.76 -1.48
CA ALA A 46 -20.14 -9.95 -2.04
C ALA A 46 -20.24 -11.29 -2.79
N GLY A 47 -19.19 -11.67 -3.51
CA GLY A 47 -19.07 -12.99 -4.14
C GLY A 47 -19.00 -14.15 -3.15
N SER A 48 -18.51 -13.93 -1.92
CA SER A 48 -18.41 -14.97 -0.89
C SER A 48 -19.74 -15.28 -0.21
N VAL A 49 -20.64 -14.30 -0.14
CA VAL A 49 -21.92 -14.43 0.58
C VAL A 49 -23.10 -14.70 -0.34
N THR A 50 -22.93 -14.55 -1.66
CA THR A 50 -24.00 -14.84 -2.62
C THR A 50 -24.17 -16.34 -2.82
N THR A 51 -25.41 -16.80 -2.83
CA THR A 51 -25.75 -18.22 -3.07
C THR A 51 -25.91 -18.54 -4.55
N ASN A 52 -26.00 -17.51 -5.42
CA ASN A 52 -26.09 -17.67 -6.86
C ASN A 52 -24.67 -17.83 -7.44
N LEU A 53 -24.32 -19.06 -7.81
CA LEU A 53 -22.98 -19.42 -8.28
C LEU A 53 -22.52 -18.58 -9.51
N PRO A 54 -23.32 -18.40 -10.58
CA PRO A 54 -22.99 -17.46 -11.65
C PRO A 54 -22.71 -16.03 -11.18
N ALA A 55 -23.52 -15.50 -10.26
CA ALA A 55 -23.30 -14.16 -9.72
C ALA A 55 -22.02 -14.08 -8.87
N ALA A 56 -21.71 -15.13 -8.09
CA ALA A 56 -20.46 -15.24 -7.34
C ALA A 56 -19.24 -15.13 -8.27
N TRP A 57 -19.27 -15.87 -9.39
CA TRP A 57 -18.22 -15.84 -10.41
C TRP A 57 -18.03 -14.46 -11.03
N CYS A 58 -19.13 -13.79 -11.42
CA CYS A 58 -19.06 -12.44 -11.96
C CYS A 58 -18.44 -11.45 -10.96
N LEU A 59 -18.87 -11.50 -9.70
CA LEU A 59 -18.33 -10.64 -8.64
C LEU A 59 -16.85 -10.91 -8.37
N TRP A 60 -16.44 -12.17 -8.42
CA TRP A 60 -15.05 -12.56 -8.24
C TRP A 60 -14.16 -12.10 -9.40
N ILE A 61 -14.63 -12.21 -10.65
CA ILE A 61 -13.94 -11.67 -11.82
C ILE A 61 -13.82 -10.14 -11.70
N CYS A 62 -14.89 -9.45 -11.30
CA CYS A 62 -14.86 -8.00 -11.04
C CYS A 62 -13.83 -7.64 -9.95
N ALA A 63 -13.71 -8.44 -8.89
CA ALA A 63 -12.72 -8.24 -7.84
C ALA A 63 -11.28 -8.32 -8.40
N TRP A 64 -11.00 -9.30 -9.27
CA TRP A 64 -9.70 -9.41 -9.92
C TRP A 64 -9.41 -8.26 -10.88
N ILE A 65 -10.38 -7.87 -11.71
CA ILE A 65 -10.21 -6.75 -12.65
C ILE A 65 -9.87 -5.46 -11.87
N THR A 66 -10.65 -5.14 -10.84
CA THR A 66 -10.41 -3.95 -10.02
C THR A 66 -9.08 -4.01 -9.27
N HIS A 67 -8.67 -5.19 -8.77
CA HIS A 67 -7.35 -5.37 -8.17
C HIS A 67 -6.20 -5.19 -9.16
N VAL A 68 -6.33 -5.69 -10.40
CA VAL A 68 -5.34 -5.49 -11.47
C VAL A 68 -5.22 -4.02 -11.83
N LEU A 69 -6.35 -3.29 -11.94
CA LEU A 69 -6.35 -1.85 -12.16
C LEU A 69 -5.64 -1.11 -11.01
N ALA A 70 -5.90 -1.50 -9.76
CA ALA A 70 -5.18 -0.94 -8.62
C ALA A 70 -3.67 -1.18 -8.68
N CYS A 71 -3.23 -2.39 -9.05
CA CYS A 71 -1.82 -2.73 -9.24
C CYS A 71 -1.20 -1.91 -10.39
N TRP A 72 -1.93 -1.70 -11.48
CA TRP A 72 -1.49 -0.89 -12.62
C TRP A 72 -1.25 0.56 -12.24
N GLU A 73 -1.97 1.09 -11.25
CA GLU A 73 -1.74 2.45 -10.74
C GLU A 73 -0.60 2.48 -9.70
N HIS A 74 -0.56 1.52 -8.78
CA HIS A 74 0.42 1.51 -7.68
C HIS A 74 1.84 1.11 -8.09
N LEU A 75 2.03 0.17 -9.02
CA LEU A 75 3.36 -0.30 -9.40
C LEU A 75 4.18 0.74 -10.18
N PRO A 76 3.64 1.40 -11.23
CA PRO A 76 4.34 2.51 -11.89
C PRO A 76 4.54 3.68 -10.95
N PHE A 77 3.63 3.88 -9.98
CA PHE A 77 3.80 4.88 -8.96
C PHE A 77 4.99 4.56 -8.03
N ALA A 78 5.10 3.32 -7.53
CA ALA A 78 6.25 2.85 -6.76
C ALA A 78 7.57 3.08 -7.52
N TRP A 79 7.57 2.79 -8.83
CA TRP A 79 8.73 3.04 -9.69
C TRP A 79 9.11 4.52 -9.78
N LYS A 80 8.14 5.43 -9.81
CA LYS A 80 8.39 6.88 -9.84
C LYS A 80 8.96 7.40 -8.53
N ILE A 81 8.46 6.94 -7.39
CA ILE A 81 8.89 7.44 -6.07
C ILE A 81 10.17 6.82 -5.55
N ARG A 82 10.68 5.74 -6.15
CA ARG A 82 11.94 5.13 -5.69
C ARG A 82 13.13 6.11 -5.75
N HIS A 83 13.05 7.10 -6.62
CA HIS A 83 14.05 8.16 -6.78
C HIS A 83 13.69 9.44 -6.01
N ALA A 84 12.55 9.45 -5.32
CA ALA A 84 12.19 10.57 -4.45
C ALA A 84 13.17 10.66 -3.27
N ARG A 85 13.40 11.89 -2.81
CA ARG A 85 14.20 12.17 -1.62
C ARG A 85 13.53 11.55 -0.38
N CYS A 86 14.31 11.28 0.67
CA CYS A 86 13.84 10.79 1.96
C CYS A 86 13.12 9.42 1.86
N GLY A 87 13.90 8.33 1.77
CA GLY A 87 13.35 6.97 1.88
C GLY A 87 12.55 6.45 0.69
N GLY A 88 12.62 7.09 -0.49
CA GLY A 88 11.85 6.73 -1.68
C GLY A 88 11.93 5.24 -2.08
N VAL A 89 13.12 4.63 -2.05
CA VAL A 89 13.31 3.19 -2.34
C VAL A 89 12.55 2.31 -1.35
N ASN A 90 12.65 2.59 -0.05
CA ASN A 90 11.98 1.80 0.98
C ASN A 90 10.45 1.90 0.85
N ARG A 91 9.94 3.09 0.52
CA ARG A 91 8.52 3.31 0.27
C ARG A 91 8.03 2.57 -0.98
N ALA A 92 8.82 2.60 -2.06
CA ALA A 92 8.53 1.82 -3.26
C ALA A 92 8.48 0.32 -2.97
N VAL A 93 9.45 -0.21 -2.22
CA VAL A 93 9.47 -1.61 -1.78
C VAL A 93 8.24 -1.95 -0.92
N MET A 94 7.86 -1.08 0.01
CA MET A 94 6.65 -1.28 0.81
C MET A 94 5.37 -1.37 -0.03
N ILE A 95 5.24 -0.52 -1.06
CA ILE A 95 4.09 -0.58 -1.98
C ILE A 95 4.10 -1.93 -2.72
N CYS A 96 5.25 -2.37 -3.23
CA CYS A 96 5.38 -3.66 -3.90
C CYS A 96 5.00 -4.83 -2.99
N ILE A 97 5.51 -4.84 -1.74
CA ILE A 97 5.15 -5.85 -0.73
C ILE A 97 3.65 -5.84 -0.46
N PHE A 98 3.06 -4.66 -0.27
CA PHE A 98 1.63 -4.53 -0.01
C PHE A 98 0.76 -5.01 -1.17
N MET A 99 1.11 -4.67 -2.42
CA MET A 99 0.41 -5.19 -3.60
C MET A 99 0.58 -6.71 -3.73
N GLY A 100 1.77 -7.23 -3.43
CA GLY A 100 2.06 -8.66 -3.40
C GLY A 100 1.20 -9.40 -2.38
N ILE A 101 1.10 -8.91 -1.14
CA ILE A 101 0.28 -9.53 -0.09
C ILE A 101 -1.21 -9.49 -0.46
N ASN A 102 -1.73 -8.39 -1.00
CA ASN A 102 -3.12 -8.33 -1.47
C ASN A 102 -3.38 -9.30 -2.63
N THR A 103 -2.41 -9.50 -3.52
CA THR A 103 -2.53 -10.50 -4.59
C THR A 103 -2.56 -11.92 -4.02
N LEU A 104 -1.74 -12.20 -2.99
CA LEU A 104 -1.78 -13.48 -2.28
C LEU A 104 -3.14 -13.71 -1.60
N TYR A 105 -3.77 -12.68 -1.04
CA TYR A 105 -5.14 -12.77 -0.52
C TYR A 105 -6.12 -13.24 -1.60
N GLY A 106 -6.08 -12.61 -2.78
CA GLY A 106 -6.88 -13.03 -3.92
C GLY A 106 -6.67 -14.49 -4.30
N ILE A 107 -5.40 -14.94 -4.33
CA ILE A 107 -5.03 -16.34 -4.66
C ILE A 107 -5.54 -17.34 -3.60
N VAL A 108 -5.32 -17.06 -2.32
CA VAL A 108 -5.80 -17.92 -1.22
C VAL A 108 -7.31 -18.04 -1.26
N TYR A 109 -7.99 -16.93 -1.53
CA TYR A 109 -9.44 -16.90 -1.71
C TYR A 109 -9.89 -17.74 -2.92
N SER A 110 -9.16 -17.73 -4.04
CA SER A 110 -9.41 -18.63 -5.18
C SER A 110 -9.36 -20.09 -4.75
N PHE A 111 -8.32 -20.49 -4.01
CA PHE A 111 -8.16 -21.87 -3.57
C PHE A 111 -9.26 -22.30 -2.59
N SER A 112 -9.73 -21.38 -1.75
CA SER A 112 -10.87 -21.63 -0.86
C SER A 112 -12.17 -21.87 -1.65
N LEU A 113 -12.45 -21.06 -2.68
CA LEU A 113 -13.64 -21.24 -3.53
C LEU A 113 -13.71 -22.61 -4.23
N PHE A 114 -12.56 -23.24 -4.48
CA PHE A 114 -12.48 -24.56 -5.10
C PHE A 114 -12.30 -25.70 -4.08
N ASP A 115 -12.50 -25.43 -2.78
CA ASP A 115 -12.27 -26.37 -1.68
C ASP A 115 -10.86 -27.02 -1.72
N CYS A 116 -9.88 -26.33 -2.30
CA CYS A 116 -8.51 -26.83 -2.47
C CYS A 116 -7.71 -26.76 -1.16
N ILE A 117 -8.15 -25.94 -0.21
CA ILE A 117 -7.52 -25.77 1.10
C ILE A 117 -8.56 -25.92 2.21
N SER A 118 -8.18 -26.54 3.32
CA SER A 118 -9.08 -26.65 4.47
C SER A 118 -9.32 -25.27 5.12
N PRO A 119 -10.49 -25.05 5.76
CA PRO A 119 -10.78 -23.79 6.46
C PRO A 119 -9.75 -23.43 7.54
N MET A 120 -9.13 -24.43 8.18
CA MET A 120 -8.09 -24.18 9.18
C MET A 120 -6.79 -23.66 8.54
N VAL A 121 -6.44 -24.13 7.34
CA VAL A 121 -5.27 -23.64 6.60
C VAL A 121 -5.55 -22.24 6.06
N GLU A 122 -6.73 -22.02 5.49
CA GLU A 122 -7.19 -20.70 5.05
C GLU A 122 -7.11 -19.65 6.17
N GLN A 123 -7.67 -19.95 7.36
CA GLN A 123 -7.63 -19.05 8.50
C GLN A 123 -6.19 -18.71 8.93
N ARG A 124 -5.27 -19.69 8.91
CA ARG A 124 -3.86 -19.45 9.25
C ARG A 124 -3.17 -18.55 8.22
N LEU A 125 -3.45 -18.75 6.94
CA LEU A 125 -2.93 -17.92 5.85
C LEU A 125 -3.44 -16.48 5.97
N TRP A 126 -4.73 -16.29 6.29
CA TRP A 126 -5.28 -14.96 6.54
C TRP A 126 -4.63 -14.27 7.73
N ILE A 127 -4.47 -14.95 8.87
CA ILE A 127 -3.80 -14.36 10.05
C ILE A 127 -2.37 -13.95 9.71
N PHE A 128 -1.62 -14.83 9.03
CA PHE A 128 -0.25 -14.54 8.62
C PHE A 128 -0.18 -13.32 7.68
N ALA A 129 -1.07 -13.28 6.69
CA ALA A 129 -1.13 -12.18 5.74
C ALA A 129 -1.57 -10.87 6.40
N ASP A 130 -2.45 -10.91 7.40
CA ASP A 130 -2.91 -9.72 8.13
C ASP A 130 -1.83 -9.14 9.03
N VAL A 131 -1.14 -9.99 9.80
CA VAL A 131 0.01 -9.57 10.60
C VAL A 131 1.07 -8.96 9.68
N SER A 132 1.36 -9.62 8.56
CA SER A 132 2.36 -9.14 7.60
C SER A 132 1.93 -7.83 6.89
N ALA A 133 0.67 -7.71 6.47
CA ALA A 133 0.20 -6.52 5.74
C ALA A 133 0.00 -5.30 6.64
N LYS A 134 -0.48 -5.49 7.88
CA LYS A 134 -0.83 -4.41 8.80
C LYS A 134 0.32 -4.08 9.74
N PHE A 135 0.87 -5.07 10.45
CA PHE A 135 1.88 -4.83 11.48
C PHE A 135 3.23 -4.46 10.87
N LEU A 136 3.75 -5.27 9.92
CA LEU A 136 5.03 -4.95 9.27
C LEU A 136 4.95 -3.60 8.56
N ARG A 137 3.83 -3.29 7.91
CA ARG A 137 3.64 -1.99 7.25
C ARG A 137 3.62 -0.84 8.25
N ALA A 138 2.94 -0.97 9.38
CA ALA A 138 2.92 0.04 10.43
C ALA A 138 4.33 0.30 10.98
N VAL A 139 5.09 -0.76 11.28
CA VAL A 139 6.47 -0.66 11.76
C VAL A 139 7.37 0.01 10.74
N LEU A 140 7.33 -0.41 9.47
CA LEU A 140 8.13 0.18 8.40
C LEU A 140 7.77 1.64 8.15
N LEU A 141 6.49 1.99 8.18
CA LEU A 141 6.05 3.37 8.00
C LEU A 141 6.54 4.26 9.15
N GLN A 142 6.47 3.78 10.39
CA GLN A 142 6.97 4.50 11.55
C GLN A 142 8.50 4.70 11.47
N ALA A 143 9.24 3.67 11.05
CA ALA A 143 10.68 3.76 10.86
C ALA A 143 11.06 4.77 9.76
N LEU A 144 10.30 4.81 8.66
CA LEU A 144 10.52 5.77 7.58
C LEU A 144 10.22 7.21 8.00
N ARG A 145 9.12 7.43 8.73
CA ARG A 145 8.81 8.76 9.29
C ARG A 145 9.92 9.26 10.21
N HIS A 146 10.39 8.39 11.10
CA HIS A 146 11.48 8.75 12.01
C HIS A 146 12.77 9.11 11.26
N LYS A 147 13.10 8.36 10.20
CA LYS A 147 14.25 8.66 9.35
C LYS A 147 14.09 9.98 8.60
N ASP A 148 12.91 10.22 8.04
CA ASP A 148 12.63 11.46 7.29
C ASP A 148 12.72 12.70 8.20
N ASP A 149 12.28 12.58 9.46
CA ASP A 149 12.40 13.62 10.48
C ASP A 149 13.88 13.88 10.86
N GLN A 150 14.68 12.83 11.02
CA GLN A 150 16.12 12.95 11.29
C GLN A 150 16.86 13.64 10.12
N ASP A 151 16.60 13.20 8.89
CA ASP A 151 17.18 13.77 7.66
C ASP A 151 16.76 15.25 7.48
N LEU A 152 15.55 15.64 7.92
CA LEU A 152 15.11 17.03 7.92
C LEU A 152 15.87 17.88 8.94
N VAL A 153 16.01 17.39 10.18
CA VAL A 153 16.75 18.09 11.25
C VAL A 153 18.21 18.30 10.86
N GLU A 154 18.84 17.30 10.28
CA GLU A 154 20.25 17.38 9.86
C GLU A 154 20.46 18.45 8.79
N ARG A 155 19.58 18.52 7.78
CA ARG A 155 19.63 19.57 6.74
C ARG A 155 19.41 20.98 7.29
N ILE A 156 18.50 21.13 8.26
CA ILE A 156 18.28 22.45 8.91
C ILE A 156 19.54 22.88 9.67
N ARG A 157 20.22 21.93 10.34
CA ARG A 157 21.49 22.20 11.04
C ARG A 157 22.60 22.59 10.07
N GLU A 158 22.75 21.87 8.96
CA GLU A 158 23.75 22.20 7.93
C GLU A 158 23.49 23.59 7.33
N ALA A 159 22.25 23.89 6.95
CA ALA A 159 21.89 25.20 6.39
C ALA A 159 22.11 26.35 7.38
N ALA A 160 21.80 26.14 8.66
CA ALA A 160 22.06 27.12 9.72
C ALA A 160 23.57 27.36 9.91
N PHE A 161 24.37 26.29 9.88
CA PHE A 161 25.82 26.37 9.97
C PHE A 161 26.44 27.10 8.77
N GLU A 162 26.00 26.79 7.55
CA GLU A 162 26.44 27.49 6.34
C GLU A 162 26.11 28.99 6.38
N ALA A 163 24.91 29.34 6.86
CA ALA A 163 24.51 30.73 7.03
C ALA A 163 25.39 31.47 8.05
N GLU A 164 25.72 30.83 9.18
CA GLU A 164 26.61 31.40 10.20
C GLU A 164 28.04 31.61 9.67
N VAL A 165 28.59 30.62 8.96
CA VAL A 165 29.91 30.71 8.34
C VAL A 165 29.95 31.84 7.30
N LYS A 166 28.89 31.99 6.49
CA LYS A 166 28.78 33.07 5.51
C LYS A 166 28.68 34.45 6.18
N ALA A 167 27.93 34.56 7.26
CA ALA A 167 27.81 35.81 8.03
C ALA A 167 29.13 36.25 8.65
N LYS A 168 30.01 35.31 9.07
CA LYS A 168 31.34 35.61 9.63
C LYS A 168 32.41 35.98 8.57
N ARG A 169 32.10 35.85 7.27
CA ARG A 169 33.02 36.22 6.17
C ARG A 169 32.81 37.63 5.61
N ILE A 170 31.77 38.33 6.06
CA ILE A 170 31.45 39.72 5.71
C ILE A 170 31.90 40.60 6.88
#